data_AF-G5BKN8-F1
#
_entry.id   AF-G5BKN8-F1
#
_cell.length_a   1.000
_cell.length_b   1.000
_cell.length_c   1.000
_cell.angle_alpha   90.00
_cell.angle_beta   90.00
_cell.angle_gamma   90.00
#
_symmetry.space_group_name_H-M   'P 1'
#
loop_
_entity.id
_entity.type
_entity.pdbx_description
1 polymer ?
#
loop_
_entity_poly.entity_id
_entity_poly.type
_entity_poly.pdbx_seq_one_letter_code
_entity_poly.pdbx_strand_id
1 'polypeptide(L)'
;MPDNRVQCFLYFIAPSGHGLTPLDIEFMKHLYEKVNIIPLVAKADTLTLEEYQQFQKQIMKEIQEHKIKIYEFPETDNEEENKLVKKIKDCLPFAVVGSNTIIEVNSKRIRGRQYSWGVAEVENGEHCDFTVLRNMLIRTHMWDLKDVTNKVHCDNYRSRKLAAVTHNGVDHKNKGQLTKSPLAQIEEERREHTAKMKKMEMEMEQVFEMKVKEKVQS
;
A
#
# COMPACT_ATOMS: atom_id res chain seq x y z
N MET A 1 -7.71 -7.13 -18.73
CA MET A 1 -6.32 -6.72 -18.44
C MET A 1 -5.97 -7.12 -17.01
N PRO A 2 -4.73 -7.52 -16.71
CA PRO A 2 -4.31 -7.85 -15.34
C PRO A 2 -4.34 -6.59 -14.45
N ASP A 3 -4.81 -6.76 -13.21
CA ASP A 3 -4.85 -5.71 -12.19
C ASP A 3 -3.53 -5.69 -11.41
N ASN A 4 -2.73 -4.65 -11.60
CA ASN A 4 -1.41 -4.48 -10.96
C ASN A 4 -1.45 -3.58 -9.72
N ARG A 5 -2.63 -3.23 -9.21
CA ARG A 5 -2.75 -2.36 -8.04
C ARG A 5 -2.34 -3.09 -6.76
N VAL A 6 -1.67 -2.36 -5.87
CA VAL A 6 -1.29 -2.86 -4.54
C VAL A 6 -2.54 -2.93 -3.68
N GLN A 7 -2.89 -4.15 -3.23
CA GLN A 7 -4.10 -4.40 -2.43
C GLN A 7 -3.85 -4.29 -0.93
N CYS A 8 -2.59 -4.43 -0.52
CA CYS A 8 -2.17 -4.45 0.88
C CYS A 8 -0.72 -3.99 0.97
N PHE A 9 -0.42 -3.16 1.97
CA PHE A 9 0.91 -2.69 2.29
C PHE A 9 1.27 -3.11 3.72
N LEU A 10 2.23 -4.04 3.82
CA LEU A 10 2.74 -4.52 5.10
C LEU A 10 3.78 -3.52 5.62
N TYR A 11 3.46 -2.81 6.70
CA TYR A 11 4.34 -1.81 7.29
C TYR A 11 5.12 -2.38 8.47
N PHE A 12 6.42 -2.59 8.29
CA PHE A 12 7.30 -3.16 9.31
C PHE A 12 7.85 -2.07 10.24
N ILE A 13 7.41 -2.12 11.48
CA ILE A 13 7.87 -1.28 12.59
C ILE A 13 9.05 -1.99 13.25
N ALA A 14 10.14 -1.25 13.49
CA ALA A 14 11.30 -1.79 14.18
C ALA A 14 10.95 -2.15 15.65
N PRO A 15 11.48 -3.25 16.22
CA PRO A 15 11.19 -3.65 17.59
C PRO A 15 11.99 -2.80 18.60
N SER A 16 11.69 -1.50 18.67
CA SER A 16 12.38 -0.56 19.57
C SER A 16 11.87 -0.63 21.02
N GLY A 17 10.64 -1.13 21.23
CA GLY A 17 9.98 -1.17 22.53
C GLY A 17 9.46 0.19 23.01
N HIS A 18 9.54 1.25 22.20
CA HIS A 18 9.14 2.61 22.62
C HIS A 18 7.86 3.07 21.94
N GLY A 19 7.85 3.22 20.62
CA GLY A 19 6.69 3.67 19.86
C GLY A 19 7.02 3.76 18.37
N LEU A 20 6.16 4.42 17.60
CA LEU A 20 6.44 4.78 16.22
C LEU A 20 7.51 5.88 16.19
N THR A 21 8.45 5.75 15.26
CA THR A 21 9.37 6.84 14.99
C THR A 21 8.63 7.98 14.27
N PRO A 22 9.13 9.23 14.34
CA PRO A 22 8.56 10.32 13.55
C PRO A 22 8.47 10.02 12.06
N LEU A 23 9.45 9.28 11.54
CA LEU A 23 9.46 8.83 10.15
C LEU A 23 8.32 7.84 9.87
N ASP A 24 8.06 6.90 10.78
CA ASP A 24 6.93 5.97 10.63
C ASP A 24 5.60 6.72 10.55
N ILE A 25 5.41 7.70 11.43
CA ILE A 25 4.21 8.53 11.49
C ILE A 25 4.01 9.29 10.19
N GLU A 26 5.05 10.00 9.71
CA GLU A 26 4.95 10.73 8.44
C GLU A 26 4.71 9.79 7.27
N PHE A 27 5.43 8.67 7.20
CA PHE A 27 5.31 7.75 6.09
C PHE A 27 3.93 7.10 6.00
N MET A 28 3.39 6.63 7.13
CA MET A 28 2.05 6.06 7.19
C MET A 28 0.98 7.11 6.88
N LYS A 29 1.14 8.37 7.32
CA LYS A 29 0.26 9.49 6.96
C LYS A 29 0.16 9.73 5.45
N HIS A 30 1.25 9.58 4.72
CA HIS A 30 1.25 9.78 3.26
C HIS A 30 0.67 8.60 2.47
N LEU A 31 0.56 7.42 3.10
CA LEU A 31 0.15 6.19 2.44
C LEU A 31 -1.29 5.76 2.74
N TYR A 32 -1.85 6.09 3.91
CA TYR A 32 -3.14 5.51 4.32
C TYR A 32 -4.29 5.80 3.36
N GLU A 33 -4.22 6.89 2.59
CA GLU A 33 -5.26 7.22 1.61
C GLU A 33 -5.15 6.46 0.29
N LYS A 34 -4.03 5.77 0.07
CA LYS A 34 -3.66 5.14 -1.20
C LYS A 34 -3.72 3.62 -1.15
N VAL A 35 -3.50 3.03 0.01
CA VAL A 35 -3.40 1.57 0.18
C VAL A 35 -3.81 1.14 1.58
N ASN A 36 -4.31 -0.09 1.69
CA ASN A 36 -4.59 -0.73 2.97
C ASN A 36 -3.28 -0.99 3.73
N ILE A 37 -3.05 -0.27 4.83
CA ILE A 37 -1.86 -0.44 5.67
C ILE A 37 -2.13 -1.50 6.73
N ILE A 38 -1.28 -2.52 6.82
CA ILE A 38 -1.27 -3.49 7.92
C ILE A 38 0.04 -3.31 8.68
N PRO A 39 0.02 -2.81 9.93
CA PRO A 39 1.24 -2.61 10.71
C PRO A 39 1.70 -3.94 11.35
N LEU A 40 3.02 -4.15 11.37
CA LEU A 40 3.67 -5.33 11.94
C LEU A 40 4.89 -4.93 12.75
N VAL A 41 5.12 -5.56 13.91
CA VAL A 41 6.39 -5.49 14.62
C VAL A 41 7.33 -6.52 14.02
N ALA A 42 8.42 -6.04 13.41
CA ALA A 42 9.43 -6.87 12.78
C ALA A 42 10.31 -7.55 13.84
N LYS A 43 10.83 -8.75 13.53
CA LYS A 43 11.77 -9.49 14.40
C LYS A 43 11.27 -9.55 15.86
N ALA A 44 9.99 -9.88 16.04
CA ALA A 44 9.36 -9.85 17.37
C ALA A 44 10.03 -10.78 18.39
N ASP A 45 10.81 -11.75 17.94
CA ASP A 45 11.66 -12.62 18.78
C ASP A 45 12.81 -11.88 19.50
N THR A 46 12.98 -10.58 19.27
CA THR A 46 13.92 -9.73 20.03
C THR A 46 13.27 -9.01 21.22
N LEU A 47 11.97 -9.17 21.45
CA LEU A 47 11.23 -8.57 22.55
C LEU A 47 10.68 -9.66 23.47
N THR A 48 10.59 -9.39 24.77
CA THR A 48 9.80 -10.23 25.67
C THR A 48 8.31 -10.02 25.44
N LEU A 49 7.48 -10.91 25.98
CA LEU A 49 6.03 -10.79 25.89
C LEU A 49 5.54 -9.49 26.55
N GLU A 50 6.11 -9.12 27.69
CA GLU A 50 5.75 -7.90 28.43
C GLU A 50 6.16 -6.64 27.66
N GLU A 51 7.37 -6.62 27.09
CA GLU A 51 7.86 -5.52 26.26
C GLU A 51 6.98 -5.34 25.02
N TYR A 52 6.63 -6.44 24.35
CA TYR A 52 5.74 -6.40 23.21
C TYR A 52 4.36 -5.87 23.58
N GLN A 53 3.75 -6.30 24.69
CA GLN A 53 2.43 -5.81 25.11
C GLN A 53 2.42 -4.30 25.39
N GLN A 54 3.49 -3.77 25.99
CA GLN A 54 3.64 -2.32 26.20
C GLN A 54 3.82 -1.60 24.87
N PHE A 55 4.67 -2.13 24.00
CA PHE A 55 4.94 -1.56 22.69
C PHE A 55 3.70 -1.56 21.78
N GLN A 56 2.93 -2.65 21.77
CA GLN A 56 1.66 -2.79 21.05
C GLN A 56 0.67 -1.69 21.45
N LYS A 57 0.47 -1.48 22.76
CA LYS A 57 -0.40 -0.43 23.28
C LYS A 57 0.06 0.96 22.86
N GLN A 58 1.37 1.22 22.92
CA GLN A 58 1.93 2.51 22.57
C GLN A 58 1.83 2.81 21.07
N ILE A 59 2.12 1.84 20.19
CA ILE A 59 1.92 1.97 18.74
C ILE A 59 0.45 2.27 18.43
N MET A 60 -0.49 1.49 18.97
CA MET A 60 -1.91 1.66 18.66
C MET A 60 -2.44 3.01 19.15
N LYS A 61 -1.98 3.47 20.32
CA LYS A 61 -2.26 4.81 20.85
C LYS A 61 -1.75 5.89 19.90
N GLU A 62 -0.49 5.81 19.45
CA GLU A 62 0.10 6.80 18.55
C GLU A 62 -0.57 6.81 17.17
N ILE A 63 -0.96 5.65 16.62
CA ILE A 63 -1.75 5.55 15.39
C ILE A 63 -3.05 6.36 15.53
N GLN A 64 -3.75 6.21 16.65
CA GLN A 64 -5.00 6.92 16.94
C GLN A 64 -4.77 8.43 17.14
N GLU A 65 -3.78 8.82 17.96
CA GLU A 65 -3.44 10.22 18.23
C GLU A 65 -3.07 10.99 16.97
N HIS A 66 -2.31 10.34 16.08
CA HIS A 66 -1.88 10.92 14.81
C HIS A 66 -2.92 10.79 13.68
N LYS A 67 -4.09 10.19 13.96
CA LYS A 67 -5.20 9.96 13.02
C LYS A 67 -4.78 9.19 11.77
N ILE A 68 -3.87 8.24 11.93
CA ILE A 68 -3.41 7.37 10.86
C ILE A 68 -4.46 6.28 10.66
N LYS A 69 -4.98 6.15 9.43
CA LYS A 69 -5.91 5.06 9.11
C LYS A 69 -5.11 3.81 8.73
N ILE A 70 -5.29 2.73 9.47
CA ILE A 70 -4.83 1.40 9.06
C ILE A 70 -6.00 0.64 8.43
N TYR A 71 -5.74 -0.55 7.89
CA TYR A 71 -6.79 -1.38 7.33
C TYR A 71 -7.86 -1.69 8.38
N GLU A 72 -9.09 -1.27 8.09
CA GLU A 72 -10.27 -1.58 8.90
C GLU A 72 -10.98 -2.77 8.26
N PHE A 73 -11.14 -3.84 9.04
CA PHE A 73 -11.88 -5.00 8.61
C PHE A 73 -13.37 -4.66 8.52
N PRO A 74 -14.03 -4.91 7.38
CA PRO A 74 -15.47 -4.71 7.21
C PRO A 74 -16.25 -5.50 8.26
N GLU A 75 -17.33 -4.90 8.76
CA GLU A 75 -18.31 -5.63 9.56
C GLU A 75 -19.25 -6.42 8.63
N THR A 76 -19.62 -7.62 9.07
CA THR A 76 -20.55 -8.49 8.34
C THR A 76 -21.75 -8.82 9.21
N ASP A 77 -22.84 -9.30 8.61
CA ASP A 77 -24.01 -9.79 9.38
C ASP A 77 -23.73 -11.15 10.06
N ASN A 78 -22.56 -11.75 9.81
CA ASN A 78 -22.16 -13.04 10.36
C ASN A 78 -21.40 -12.85 11.69
N GLU A 79 -22.04 -13.21 12.80
CA GLU A 79 -21.42 -13.10 14.14
C GLU A 79 -20.14 -13.93 14.30
N GLU A 80 -20.06 -15.11 13.66
CA GLU A 80 -18.87 -15.97 13.77
C GLU A 80 -17.67 -15.35 13.06
N GLU A 81 -17.91 -14.75 11.90
CA GLU A 81 -16.91 -14.01 11.14
C GLU A 81 -16.44 -12.77 11.91
N ASN A 82 -17.37 -12.00 12.48
CA ASN A 82 -17.02 -10.86 13.33
C ASN A 82 -16.19 -11.26 14.56
N LYS A 83 -16.46 -12.43 15.16
CA LYS A 83 -15.63 -12.97 16.26
C LYS A 83 -14.21 -13.31 15.79
N LEU A 84 -14.06 -13.87 14.58
CA LEU A 84 -12.75 -14.13 13.98
C LEU A 84 -12.00 -12.82 13.70
N VAL A 85 -12.68 -11.85 13.08
CA VAL A 85 -12.13 -10.52 12.79
C VAL A 85 -11.67 -9.82 14.07
N LYS A 86 -12.45 -9.92 15.16
CA LYS A 86 -12.07 -9.36 16.46
C LYS A 86 -10.74 -9.94 16.96
N LYS A 87 -10.58 -11.27 16.92
CA LYS A 87 -9.31 -11.93 17.29
C LYS A 87 -8.13 -11.45 16.45
N ILE A 88 -8.35 -11.22 15.15
CA ILE A 88 -7.32 -10.70 14.26
C ILE A 88 -6.98 -9.24 14.61
N LYS A 89 -7.99 -8.41 14.90
CA LYS A 89 -7.80 -7.02 15.35
C LYS A 89 -7.02 -6.94 16.65
N ASP A 90 -7.28 -7.84 17.60
CA ASP A 90 -6.58 -7.91 18.88
C ASP A 90 -5.08 -8.24 18.73
N CYS A 91 -4.68 -8.85 17.61
CA CYS A 91 -3.28 -9.10 17.25
C CYS A 91 -2.58 -7.91 16.59
N LEU A 92 -3.25 -6.76 16.35
CA LEU A 92 -2.60 -5.62 15.70
C LEU A 92 -1.79 -4.74 16.70
N PRO A 93 -0.63 -4.20 16.29
CA PRO A 93 0.16 -4.61 15.12
C PRO A 93 0.71 -6.04 15.27
N PHE A 94 0.72 -6.85 14.20
CA PHE A 94 1.17 -8.25 14.27
C PHE A 94 2.65 -8.37 14.70
N ALA A 95 2.94 -9.14 15.74
CA ALA A 95 4.32 -9.52 16.07
C ALA A 95 4.78 -10.66 15.18
N VAL A 96 5.74 -10.42 14.28
CA VAL A 96 6.16 -11.43 13.30
C VAL A 96 7.63 -11.79 13.39
N VAL A 97 7.89 -13.08 13.23
CA VAL A 97 9.23 -13.65 13.07
C VAL A 97 9.30 -14.28 11.68
N GLY A 98 10.35 -13.96 10.92
CA GLY A 98 10.59 -14.53 9.61
C GLY A 98 11.83 -15.43 9.61
N SER A 99 11.76 -16.56 8.91
CA SER A 99 12.93 -17.41 8.66
C SER A 99 12.81 -18.16 7.34
N ASN A 100 13.91 -18.18 6.58
CA ASN A 100 14.08 -19.04 5.41
C ASN A 100 14.75 -20.38 5.76
N THR A 101 15.26 -20.51 6.98
CA THR A 101 15.97 -21.70 7.45
C THR A 101 14.98 -22.74 7.94
N ILE A 102 15.18 -23.99 7.50
CA ILE A 102 14.45 -25.16 7.98
C ILE A 102 15.35 -25.90 8.96
N ILE A 103 14.83 -26.15 10.15
CA ILE A 103 15.50 -26.87 11.23
C ILE A 103 14.65 -28.08 11.63
N GLU A 104 15.31 -29.09 12.20
CA GLU A 104 14.64 -30.28 12.70
C GLU A 104 14.47 -30.19 14.21
N VAL A 105 13.23 -30.17 14.67
CA VAL A 105 12.85 -30.12 16.10
C VAL A 105 11.84 -31.22 16.35
N ASN A 106 12.08 -32.10 17.31
CA ASN A 106 11.19 -33.22 17.63
C ASN A 106 10.82 -34.09 16.40
N SER A 107 11.80 -34.39 15.54
CA SER A 107 11.61 -35.12 14.26
C SER A 107 10.65 -34.43 13.25
N LYS A 108 10.38 -33.14 13.44
CA LYS A 108 9.59 -32.32 12.51
C LYS A 108 10.48 -31.26 11.89
N ARG A 109 10.35 -31.08 10.58
CA ARG A 109 11.00 -30.00 9.83
C ARG A 109 10.15 -28.75 9.90
N ILE A 110 10.65 -27.73 10.57
CA ILE A 110 9.94 -26.46 10.80
C ILE A 110 10.80 -25.29 10.33
N ARG A 111 10.15 -24.18 9.97
CA ARG A 111 10.86 -22.91 9.73
C ARG A 111 11.07 -22.20 11.06
N GLY A 112 12.31 -21.83 11.36
CA GLY A 112 12.62 -21.20 12.64
C GLY A 112 13.97 -20.52 12.66
N ARG A 113 14.22 -19.74 13.71
CA ARG A 113 15.52 -19.12 14.01
C ARG A 113 16.14 -19.85 15.20
N GLN A 114 17.33 -20.39 15.02
CA GLN A 114 18.07 -21.09 16.06
C GLN A 114 18.95 -20.08 16.83
N TYR A 115 18.82 -20.11 18.16
CA TYR A 115 19.68 -19.39 19.09
C TYR A 115 20.37 -20.39 20.03
N SER A 116 21.34 -19.92 20.81
CA SER A 116 22.01 -20.75 21.83
C SER A 116 21.07 -21.13 22.98
N TRP A 117 20.04 -20.33 23.24
CA TRP A 117 19.04 -20.53 24.30
C TRP A 117 17.75 -21.20 23.83
N GLY A 118 17.57 -21.46 22.54
CA GLY A 118 16.35 -22.08 22.03
C GLY A 118 16.05 -21.78 20.57
N VAL A 119 14.80 -22.04 20.18
CA VAL A 119 14.34 -21.94 18.81
C VAL A 119 13.08 -21.08 18.73
N ALA A 120 13.13 -20.02 17.92
CA ALA A 120 11.94 -19.26 17.56
C ALA A 120 11.29 -19.90 16.32
N GLU A 121 10.27 -20.74 16.56
CA GLU A 121 9.45 -21.36 15.51
C GLU A 121 8.50 -20.35 14.85
N VAL A 122 8.56 -20.21 13.53
CA VAL A 122 7.77 -19.22 12.78
C VAL A 122 6.28 -19.57 12.70
N GLU A 123 5.94 -20.86 12.68
CA GLU A 123 4.54 -21.30 12.55
C GLU A 123 3.88 -21.62 13.91
N ASN A 124 4.57 -21.36 15.02
CA ASN A 124 4.03 -21.56 16.36
C ASN A 124 3.34 -20.26 16.85
N GLY A 125 2.03 -20.35 17.14
CA GLY A 125 1.23 -19.22 17.60
C GLY A 125 1.61 -18.70 18.99
N GLU A 126 2.30 -19.51 19.80
CA GLU A 126 2.84 -19.07 21.10
C GLU A 126 4.13 -18.24 20.93
N HIS A 127 4.75 -18.25 19.75
CA HIS A 127 6.00 -17.53 19.49
C HIS A 127 5.79 -16.25 18.68
N CYS A 128 4.86 -16.25 17.72
CA CYS A 128 4.55 -15.06 16.91
C CYS A 128 3.22 -15.18 16.16
N ASP A 129 2.72 -14.05 15.66
CA ASP A 129 1.45 -13.93 14.94
C ASP A 129 1.55 -14.28 13.44
N PHE A 130 2.66 -14.85 12.97
CA PHE A 130 2.89 -15.09 11.54
C PHE A 130 1.78 -15.93 10.89
N THR A 131 1.26 -16.95 11.60
CA THR A 131 0.19 -17.80 11.08
C THR A 131 -1.13 -17.04 10.94
N VAL A 132 -1.43 -16.14 11.87
CA VAL A 132 -2.60 -15.26 11.85
C VAL A 132 -2.51 -14.31 10.66
N LEU A 133 -1.38 -13.62 10.51
CA LEU A 133 -1.12 -12.73 9.37
C LEU A 133 -1.25 -13.47 8.03
N ARG A 134 -0.59 -14.62 7.89
CA ARG A 134 -0.64 -15.42 6.66
C ARG A 134 -2.08 -15.78 6.32
N ASN A 135 -2.82 -16.33 7.28
CA ASN A 135 -4.20 -16.76 7.03
C ASN A 135 -5.09 -15.57 6.66
N MET A 136 -4.93 -14.43 7.33
CA MET A 136 -5.61 -13.18 7.00
C MET A 136 -5.36 -12.77 5.55
N LEU A 137 -4.09 -12.70 5.13
CA LEU A 137 -3.69 -12.20 3.82
C LEU A 137 -4.10 -13.13 2.67
N ILE A 138 -3.89 -14.44 2.80
CA ILE A 138 -4.00 -15.37 1.67
C ILE A 138 -5.21 -16.29 1.70
N ARG A 139 -5.92 -16.40 2.83
CA ARG A 139 -7.07 -17.32 2.95
C ARG A 139 -8.39 -16.61 3.18
N THR A 140 -8.44 -15.66 4.10
CA THR A 140 -9.72 -15.09 4.55
C THR A 140 -10.03 -13.71 3.96
N HIS A 141 -9.12 -12.74 4.04
CA HIS A 141 -9.45 -11.32 3.77
C HIS A 141 -8.88 -10.76 2.46
N MET A 142 -8.30 -11.62 1.60
CA MET A 142 -7.75 -11.20 0.30
C MET A 142 -8.80 -10.47 -0.56
N TRP A 143 -10.05 -10.95 -0.53
CA TRP A 143 -11.14 -10.36 -1.31
C TRP A 143 -11.54 -8.99 -0.77
N ASP A 144 -11.64 -8.84 0.55
CA ASP A 144 -11.97 -7.56 1.17
C ASP A 144 -10.89 -6.50 0.95
N LEU A 145 -9.61 -6.89 1.04
CA LEU A 145 -8.49 -6.01 0.72
C LEU A 145 -8.59 -5.48 -0.73
N LYS A 146 -8.98 -6.34 -1.67
CA LYS A 146 -9.24 -5.94 -3.07
C LYS A 146 -10.45 -5.03 -3.19
N ASP A 147 -11.54 -5.33 -2.49
CA ASP A 147 -12.77 -4.55 -2.54
C ASP A 147 -12.56 -3.13 -1.98
N VAL A 148 -11.89 -3.00 -0.83
CA VAL A 148 -11.54 -1.71 -0.24
C VAL A 148 -10.62 -0.91 -1.17
N THR A 149 -9.65 -1.56 -1.82
CA THR A 149 -8.79 -0.88 -2.81
C THR A 149 -9.58 -0.38 -4.01
N ASN A 150 -10.56 -1.16 -4.47
CA ASN A 150 -11.42 -0.78 -5.59
C ASN A 150 -12.35 0.37 -5.26
N LYS A 151 -13.03 0.33 -4.12
CA LYS A 151 -14.05 1.30 -3.75
C LYS A 151 -13.44 2.54 -3.11
N VAL A 152 -12.61 2.37 -2.09
CA VAL A 152 -12.13 3.49 -1.28
C VAL A 152 -10.92 4.16 -1.94
N HIS A 153 -9.85 3.41 -2.19
CA HIS A 153 -8.60 4.00 -2.66
C HIS A 153 -8.69 4.48 -4.12
N CYS A 154 -9.39 3.75 -4.98
CA CYS A 154 -9.58 4.16 -6.36
C CYS A 154 -10.47 5.41 -6.46
N ASP A 155 -11.57 5.48 -5.71
CA ASP A 155 -12.46 6.63 -5.78
C ASP A 155 -11.83 7.87 -5.13
N ASN A 156 -11.04 7.71 -4.06
CA ASN A 156 -10.21 8.79 -3.53
C ASN A 156 -9.21 9.30 -4.58
N TYR A 157 -8.53 8.39 -5.30
CA TYR A 157 -7.60 8.78 -6.36
C TYR A 157 -8.32 9.48 -7.52
N ARG A 158 -9.45 8.94 -7.99
CA ARG A 158 -10.28 9.52 -9.04
C ARG A 158 -10.76 10.91 -8.63
N SER A 159 -11.36 11.04 -7.46
CA SER A 159 -11.87 12.32 -6.93
C SER A 159 -10.76 13.37 -6.86
N ARG A 160 -9.56 13.01 -6.36
CA ARG A 160 -8.41 13.92 -6.34
C ARG A 160 -7.94 14.32 -7.73
N LYS A 161 -7.89 13.38 -8.69
CA LYS A 161 -7.52 13.68 -10.08
C LYS A 161 -8.54 14.60 -10.74
N LEU A 162 -9.84 14.32 -10.60
CA LEU A 162 -10.89 15.20 -11.12
C LEU A 162 -10.80 16.60 -10.49
N ALA A 163 -10.63 16.69 -9.16
CA ALA A 163 -10.49 17.97 -8.46
C ALA A 163 -9.28 18.79 -8.96
N ALA A 164 -8.13 18.12 -9.18
CA ALA A 164 -6.94 18.78 -9.71
C ALA A 164 -7.13 19.31 -11.13
N VAL A 165 -7.85 18.58 -11.99
CA VAL A 165 -8.21 19.06 -13.34
C VAL A 165 -9.16 20.26 -13.27
N THR A 166 -10.16 20.23 -12.37
CA THR A 166 -11.08 21.36 -12.20
C THR A 166 -10.42 22.61 -11.61
N HIS A 167 -9.41 22.45 -10.74
CA HIS A 167 -8.71 23.58 -10.12
C HIS A 167 -7.61 24.19 -11.01
N ASN A 168 -6.90 23.37 -11.79
CA ASN A 168 -5.89 23.87 -12.73
C ASN A 168 -6.49 24.52 -14.00
N GLY A 169 -7.80 24.42 -14.21
CA GLY A 169 -8.52 25.07 -15.32
C GLY A 169 -9.06 26.48 -15.02
N VAL A 170 -8.81 27.05 -13.82
CA VAL A 170 -9.50 28.29 -13.37
C VAL A 170 -8.79 29.58 -13.81
N ASP A 171 -7.63 29.53 -14.48
CA ASP A 171 -6.97 30.74 -15.02
C ASP A 171 -7.34 31.08 -16.48
N HIS A 172 -8.33 30.41 -17.07
CA HIS A 172 -8.95 30.88 -18.32
C HIS A 172 -10.37 31.37 -18.09
N LYS A 173 -10.49 32.70 -17.98
CA LYS A 173 -11.73 33.45 -18.17
C LYS A 173 -12.43 32.97 -19.44
N ASN A 174 -13.45 32.12 -19.31
CA ASN A 174 -14.64 32.10 -20.16
C ASN A 174 -15.69 31.14 -19.57
N LYS A 175 -16.77 31.72 -19.03
CA LYS A 175 -17.98 30.99 -18.68
C LYS A 175 -18.63 30.48 -19.96
N GLY A 176 -18.57 29.16 -20.21
CA GLY A 176 -19.27 28.51 -21.31
C GLY A 176 -19.41 27.00 -21.12
N GLN A 177 -20.64 26.55 -20.83
CA GLN A 177 -21.16 25.17 -20.94
C GLN A 177 -20.42 24.02 -20.22
N LEU A 178 -20.92 23.71 -19.02
CA LEU A 178 -20.80 22.41 -18.36
C LEU A 178 -21.67 21.37 -19.07
N THR A 179 -21.21 20.78 -20.18
CA THR A 179 -21.97 19.68 -20.86
C THR A 179 -21.13 18.50 -21.34
N LYS A 180 -19.80 18.50 -21.18
CA LYS A 180 -18.96 17.38 -21.61
C LYS A 180 -18.42 16.57 -20.44
N SER A 181 -18.55 15.25 -20.53
CA SER A 181 -18.00 14.30 -19.55
C SER A 181 -16.48 14.49 -19.42
N PRO A 182 -15.91 14.50 -18.20
CA PRO A 182 -14.48 14.67 -17.96
C PRO A 182 -13.58 13.68 -18.73
N LEU A 183 -14.07 12.47 -19.03
CA LEU A 183 -13.34 11.51 -19.86
C LEU A 183 -13.16 11.99 -21.30
N ALA A 184 -14.16 12.67 -21.86
CA ALA A 184 -14.11 13.17 -23.23
C ALA A 184 -13.07 14.29 -23.37
N GLN A 185 -12.92 15.14 -22.34
CA GLN A 185 -11.92 16.22 -22.33
C GLN A 185 -10.50 15.65 -22.26
N ILE A 186 -10.25 14.66 -21.39
CA ILE A 186 -8.92 14.02 -21.27
C ILE A 186 -8.55 13.30 -22.58
N GLU A 187 -9.51 12.66 -23.24
CA GLU A 187 -9.27 11.99 -24.52
C GLU A 187 -9.02 12.98 -25.66
N GLU A 188 -9.69 14.13 -25.66
CA GLU A 188 -9.51 15.22 -26.61
C GLU A 188 -8.14 15.89 -26.42
N GLU A 189 -7.74 16.23 -25.18
CA GLU A 189 -6.40 16.76 -24.86
C GLU A 189 -5.28 15.80 -25.24
N ARG A 190 -5.45 14.50 -24.95
CA ARG A 190 -4.49 13.46 -25.37
C ARG A 190 -4.39 13.40 -26.89
N ARG A 191 -5.50 13.47 -27.61
CA ARG A 191 -5.53 13.44 -29.07
C ARG A 191 -4.83 14.68 -29.66
N GLU A 192 -5.09 15.86 -29.12
CA GLU A 192 -4.44 17.11 -29.53
C GLU A 192 -2.93 17.07 -29.26
N HIS A 193 -2.51 16.62 -28.08
CA HIS A 193 -1.09 16.50 -27.74
C HIS A 193 -0.37 15.53 -28.69
N THR A 194 -1.00 14.39 -29.00
CA THR A 194 -0.43 13.41 -29.94
C THR A 194 -0.33 13.98 -31.36
N ALA A 195 -1.32 14.77 -31.80
CA ALA A 195 -1.29 15.42 -33.10
C ALA A 195 -0.20 16.50 -33.19
N LYS A 196 0.00 17.29 -32.12
CA LYS A 196 1.09 18.27 -32.03
C LYS A 196 2.46 17.62 -32.09
N MET A 197 2.65 16.52 -31.36
CA MET A 197 3.93 15.77 -31.38
C MET A 197 4.24 15.23 -32.77
N LYS A 198 3.26 14.64 -33.47
CA LYS A 198 3.45 14.18 -34.86
C LYS A 198 3.78 15.31 -35.82
N LYS A 199 3.12 16.46 -35.68
CA LYS A 199 3.41 17.62 -36.52
C LYS A 199 4.84 18.11 -36.31
N MET A 200 5.27 18.20 -35.05
CA MET A 200 6.62 18.62 -34.69
C MET A 200 7.69 17.64 -35.21
N GLU A 201 7.42 16.33 -35.15
CA GLU A 201 8.27 15.29 -35.70
C GLU A 201 8.46 15.45 -37.23
N MET A 202 7.37 15.64 -37.97
CA MET A 202 7.42 15.90 -39.41
C MET A 202 8.18 17.17 -39.77
N GLU A 203 7.96 18.26 -39.04
CA GLU A 203 8.68 19.53 -39.24
C GLU A 203 10.18 19.35 -38.97
N MET A 204 10.55 18.60 -37.93
CA MET A 204 11.96 18.33 -37.60
C MET A 204 12.64 17.46 -38.67
N GLU A 205 11.94 16.47 -39.21
CA GLU A 205 12.43 15.60 -40.27
C GLU A 205 12.64 16.37 -41.58
N GLN A 206 11.72 17.28 -41.94
CA GLN A 206 11.89 18.17 -43.09
C GLN A 206 13.11 19.10 -42.94
N VAL A 207 13.29 19.69 -41.74
CA VAL A 207 14.46 20.53 -41.45
C VAL A 207 15.75 19.72 -41.51
N PHE A 208 15.73 18.47 -41.03
CA PHE A 208 16.87 17.57 -41.12
C PHE A 208 17.22 17.25 -42.58
N GLU A 209 16.24 16.90 -43.42
CA GLU A 209 16.46 16.65 -44.84
C GLU A 209 17.02 17.85 -45.58
N MET A 210 16.51 19.05 -45.33
CA MET A 210 17.03 20.28 -45.93
C MET A 210 18.50 20.51 -45.56
N LYS A 211 18.84 20.38 -44.27
CA LYS A 211 20.23 20.53 -43.80
C LYS A 211 21.17 19.47 -44.37
N VAL A 212 20.69 18.24 -44.55
CA VAL A 212 21.49 17.18 -45.19
C VAL A 212 21.73 17.51 -46.67
N LYS A 213 20.70 17.96 -47.40
CA LYS A 213 20.83 18.36 -48.82
C LYS A 213 21.79 19.54 -49.00
N GLU A 214 21.72 20.56 -48.14
CA GLU A 214 22.66 21.70 -48.15
C GLU A 214 24.12 21.26 -47.94
N LYS A 215 24.34 20.27 -47.07
CA LYS A 215 25.68 19.78 -46.72
C LYS A 215 26.28 18.82 -47.75
N VAL A 216 25.46 18.21 -48.62
CA VAL A 216 25.89 17.33 -49.73
C VAL A 216 26.15 18.14 -51.01
N GLN A 217 25.58 19.34 -51.13
CA GLN A 217 25.82 20.26 -52.25
C GLN A 217 26.94 21.28 -52.01
N SER A 218 27.51 21.30 -50.80
CA SER A 218 28.69 22.09 -50.42
C SER A 218 29.97 21.23 -50.46
#